data_AF-A0A4R6Q8U0-F1
#
_entry.id   AF-A0A4R6Q8U0-F1
#
_cell.length_a   1.000
_cell.length_b   1.000
_cell.length_c   1.000
_cell.angle_alpha   90.00
_cell.angle_beta   90.00
_cell.angle_gamma   90.00
#
_symmetry.space_group_name_H-M   'P 1'
#
loop_
_entity.id
_entity.type
_entity.pdbx_description
1 polymer ?
#
loop_
_entity_poly.entity_id
_entity_poly.type
_entity_poly.pdbx_seq_one_letter_code
_entity_poly.pdbx_strand_id
1 'polypeptide(L)'
;MNKTIKGLSLNKPPRQESKNMLMMADIVEGVNAVLNPGKPKINWFVPDPKAVAAVHIKNGKYDKQSSNSKVLYGGEVSDTELKDIKVVAYEGTEGGIYAEGSTSKVTVDGACISTAGDGSGIGGPSSGVAVKFGADLTLKNAIIDTSGRTRYSTAAEESSTLRVYDSVIWSHGMPYGDNIPAPTALMSTPPPPLEIEGNTRTHCTMSNSQSYFYNSKIICDGWAALSTESSEGFVYLEANDCDIICTKSGYGAYADPGCHDFFNGCFIDTSCMMAICAGNSDMTFNDCTAKCGTYFGLMHCVNGWQEEVGEINITGGKIETGKEAFIIKSHNALINMDAVDIKSATDVLVKTIVNDDPCATKVEGDAFGVYVNMKDMDVEGDLIHDDYKVRRMWTDLKDTTIKGKMKNVTLKMDQGSKWIATANSSVTLISNVNPAQFDAPKGVTIKAEAGETAEFTLSSGGKLVVKAAK
;
A
#
# COMPACT_ATOMS: atom_id res chain seq x y z
N MET A 1 12.11 -34.62 32.54
CA MET A 1 12.81 -34.50 31.24
C MET A 1 11.98 -33.59 30.37
N ASN A 2 12.54 -32.48 29.90
CA ASN A 2 11.86 -31.58 28.95
C ASN A 2 11.61 -32.35 27.65
N LYS A 3 10.39 -32.86 27.47
CA LYS A 3 10.01 -33.51 26.22
C LYS A 3 10.07 -32.46 25.12
N THR A 4 10.74 -32.81 24.03
CA THR A 4 10.86 -31.97 22.84
C THR A 4 10.09 -32.67 21.74
N ILE A 5 9.19 -31.95 21.07
CA ILE A 5 8.55 -32.39 19.83
C ILE A 5 9.50 -32.08 18.68
N LYS A 6 9.86 -33.08 17.89
CA LYS A 6 10.74 -32.90 16.72
C LYS A 6 9.99 -32.26 15.56
N GLY A 7 10.47 -31.12 15.07
CA GLY A 7 9.94 -30.46 13.88
C GLY A 7 10.29 -31.23 12.59
N LEU A 8 9.54 -30.96 11.52
CA LEU A 8 9.87 -31.45 10.18
C LEU A 8 11.02 -30.66 9.56
N SER A 9 11.81 -31.34 8.73
CA SER A 9 12.79 -30.70 7.85
C SER A 9 12.10 -30.26 6.56
N LEU A 10 11.52 -29.06 6.56
CA LEU A 10 10.95 -28.42 5.37
C LEU A 10 11.79 -27.20 5.01
N ASN A 11 12.15 -27.08 3.74
CA ASN A 11 12.85 -25.91 3.25
C ASN A 11 11.85 -24.85 2.80
N LYS A 12 12.07 -23.63 3.28
CA LYS A 12 11.42 -22.41 2.81
C LYS A 12 11.88 -22.14 1.36
N PRO A 13 10.98 -22.08 0.37
CA PRO A 13 11.37 -21.74 -1.00
C PRO A 13 12.01 -20.35 -1.05
N PRO A 14 13.14 -20.17 -1.75
CA PRO A 14 13.79 -18.87 -1.84
C PRO A 14 12.94 -17.88 -2.65
N ARG A 15 13.09 -16.59 -2.36
CA ARG A 15 12.55 -15.52 -3.23
C ARG A 15 13.22 -15.63 -4.60
N GLN A 16 12.41 -15.68 -5.64
CA GLN A 16 12.91 -15.63 -7.01
C GLN A 16 13.05 -14.17 -7.44
N GLU A 17 14.00 -13.89 -8.32
CA GLU A 17 14.12 -12.56 -8.92
C GLU A 17 12.90 -12.31 -9.81
N SER A 18 12.10 -11.29 -9.47
CA SER A 18 11.04 -10.84 -10.34
C SER A 18 11.64 -10.16 -11.56
N LYS A 19 11.27 -10.63 -12.75
CA LYS A 19 11.64 -9.99 -14.02
C LYS A 19 10.63 -8.93 -14.45
N ASN A 20 9.60 -8.69 -13.63
CA ASN A 20 8.50 -7.82 -14.00
C ASN A 20 8.81 -6.36 -13.71
N MET A 21 9.30 -5.66 -14.72
CA MET A 21 9.49 -4.20 -14.72
C MET A 21 8.82 -3.65 -15.97
N LEU A 22 7.48 -3.75 -16.02
CA LEU A 22 6.72 -3.25 -17.18
C LEU A 22 6.96 -1.75 -17.35
N MET A 23 7.12 -1.35 -18.61
CA MET A 23 7.04 0.06 -18.96
C MET A 23 5.58 0.51 -18.92
N MET A 24 5.34 1.80 -18.74
CA MET A 24 3.98 2.35 -18.72
C MET A 24 3.20 2.00 -20.00
N ALA A 25 3.89 1.92 -21.14
CA ALA A 25 3.31 1.50 -22.41
C ALA A 25 2.77 0.06 -22.38
N ASP A 26 3.47 -0.86 -21.73
CA ASP A 26 3.07 -2.27 -21.60
C ASP A 26 1.87 -2.41 -20.65
N ILE A 27 1.85 -1.62 -19.56
CA ILE A 27 0.72 -1.54 -18.63
C ILE A 27 -0.53 -1.05 -19.36
N VAL A 28 -0.42 0.04 -20.12
CA VAL A 28 -1.53 0.58 -20.92
C VAL A 28 -2.04 -0.46 -21.91
N GLU A 29 -1.15 -1.18 -22.60
CA GLU A 29 -1.54 -2.22 -23.55
C GLU A 29 -2.26 -3.39 -22.86
N GLY A 30 -1.69 -3.93 -21.78
CA GLY A 30 -2.24 -5.05 -21.02
C GLY A 30 -3.62 -4.75 -20.43
N VAL A 31 -3.79 -3.60 -19.79
CA VAL A 31 -5.08 -3.19 -19.20
C VAL A 31 -6.13 -2.99 -20.29
N ASN A 32 -5.79 -2.37 -21.42
CA ASN A 32 -6.74 -2.20 -22.52
C ASN A 32 -7.16 -3.55 -23.12
N ALA A 33 -6.25 -4.52 -23.23
CA ALA A 33 -6.56 -5.84 -23.75
C ALA A 33 -7.59 -6.59 -22.90
N VAL A 34 -7.55 -6.42 -21.57
CA VAL A 34 -8.43 -7.12 -20.62
C VAL A 34 -9.72 -6.34 -20.34
N LEU A 35 -9.61 -5.05 -20.03
CA LEU A 35 -10.72 -4.23 -19.53
C LEU A 35 -11.38 -3.35 -20.60
N ASN A 36 -10.74 -3.19 -21.76
CA ASN A 36 -11.25 -2.38 -22.88
C ASN A 36 -11.20 -3.11 -24.24
N PRO A 37 -11.62 -4.40 -24.32
CA PRO A 37 -11.40 -5.21 -25.52
C PRO A 37 -12.21 -4.69 -26.72
N GLY A 38 -11.55 -4.61 -27.87
CA GLY A 38 -12.17 -4.20 -29.14
C GLY A 38 -12.54 -2.72 -29.25
N LYS A 39 -12.11 -1.89 -28.29
CA LYS A 39 -12.34 -0.45 -28.26
C LYS A 39 -11.03 0.33 -28.54
N PRO A 40 -11.10 1.64 -28.86
CA PRO A 40 -9.90 2.46 -29.00
C PRO A 40 -9.08 2.44 -27.72
N LYS A 41 -7.75 2.35 -27.88
CA LYS A 41 -6.81 2.36 -26.75
C LYS A 41 -6.92 3.67 -25.96
N ILE A 42 -7.06 3.53 -24.65
CA ILE A 42 -7.11 4.65 -23.71
C ILE A 42 -5.80 4.67 -22.91
N ASN A 43 -5.07 5.78 -22.97
CA ASN A 43 -3.95 6.04 -22.07
C ASN A 43 -4.41 7.01 -20.98
N TRP A 44 -4.69 6.49 -19.79
CA TRP A 44 -5.18 7.28 -18.65
C TRP A 44 -4.06 8.00 -17.89
N PHE A 45 -2.78 7.80 -18.25
CA PHE A 45 -1.66 8.55 -17.69
C PHE A 45 -1.52 9.93 -18.35
N VAL A 46 -1.95 10.06 -19.60
CA VAL A 46 -1.73 11.27 -20.40
C VAL A 46 -2.70 12.38 -19.97
N PRO A 47 -2.21 13.56 -19.58
CA PRO A 47 -3.06 14.70 -19.28
C PRO A 47 -3.76 15.23 -20.53
N ASP A 48 -4.81 16.04 -20.35
CA ASP A 48 -5.44 16.74 -21.47
C ASP A 48 -4.40 17.58 -22.24
N PRO A 49 -4.31 17.52 -23.58
CA PRO A 49 -3.38 18.33 -24.37
C PRO A 49 -3.53 19.85 -24.18
N LYS A 50 -4.66 20.32 -23.65
CA LYS A 50 -4.92 21.72 -23.30
C LYS A 50 -4.57 22.05 -21.85
N ALA A 51 -4.07 21.09 -21.07
CA ALA A 51 -3.71 21.31 -19.68
C ALA A 51 -2.64 22.39 -19.57
N VAL A 52 -2.85 23.35 -18.67
CA VAL A 52 -2.02 24.52 -18.48
C VAL A 52 -1.95 24.88 -17.00
N ALA A 53 -0.75 25.14 -16.49
CA ALA A 53 -0.57 25.59 -15.10
C ALA A 53 -0.62 27.11 -15.01
N ALA A 54 -1.05 27.65 -13.86
CA ALA A 54 -0.95 29.09 -13.58
C ALA A 54 0.50 29.58 -13.68
N VAL A 55 1.45 28.77 -13.21
CA VAL A 55 2.89 29.02 -13.31
C VAL A 55 3.59 27.78 -13.87
N HIS A 56 4.23 27.93 -15.04
CA HIS A 56 5.05 26.89 -15.65
C HIS A 56 6.53 27.29 -15.59
N ILE A 57 7.32 26.54 -14.84
CA ILE A 57 8.79 26.60 -14.90
C ILE A 57 9.26 25.52 -15.86
N LYS A 58 9.77 25.94 -17.02
CA LYS A 58 10.20 25.03 -18.09
C LYS A 58 11.70 25.19 -18.32
N ASN A 59 12.45 24.11 -18.17
CA ASN A 59 13.90 24.07 -18.36
C ASN A 59 14.64 25.19 -17.58
N GLY A 60 14.28 25.35 -16.30
CA GLY A 60 14.91 26.32 -15.40
C GLY A 60 14.50 27.78 -15.63
N LYS A 61 13.42 28.04 -16.38
CA LYS A 61 12.91 29.39 -16.66
C LYS A 61 11.41 29.48 -16.46
N TYR A 62 10.95 30.62 -15.91
CA TYR A 62 9.51 30.91 -15.90
C TYR A 62 9.02 31.18 -17.32
N ASP A 63 8.24 30.26 -17.88
CA ASP A 63 7.71 30.34 -19.23
C ASP A 63 6.31 30.97 -19.21
N LYS A 64 6.27 32.29 -19.39
CA LYS A 64 5.02 33.06 -19.46
C LYS A 64 4.10 32.62 -20.60
N GLN A 65 4.64 32.10 -21.71
CA GLN A 65 3.84 31.73 -22.87
C GLN A 65 3.02 30.46 -22.60
N SER A 66 3.61 29.51 -21.87
CA SER A 66 2.97 28.25 -21.47
C SER A 66 2.25 28.36 -20.12
N SER A 67 2.26 29.52 -19.47
CA SER A 67 1.58 29.76 -18.20
C SER A 67 0.20 30.41 -18.39
N ASN A 68 -0.74 30.13 -17.48
CA ASN A 68 -2.05 30.75 -17.46
C ASN A 68 -2.16 31.82 -16.37
N SER A 69 -1.78 33.06 -16.70
CA SER A 69 -1.84 34.18 -15.75
C SER A 69 -3.26 34.57 -15.33
N LYS A 70 -4.32 34.05 -15.97
CA LYS A 70 -5.71 34.41 -15.64
C LYS A 70 -6.19 33.79 -14.33
N VAL A 71 -5.61 32.66 -13.95
CA VAL A 71 -5.92 31.93 -12.71
C VAL A 71 -4.90 32.21 -11.60
N LEU A 72 -3.86 33.02 -11.88
CA LEU A 72 -2.86 33.48 -10.93
C LEU A 72 -3.29 34.82 -10.30
N TYR A 73 -3.71 34.79 -9.04
CA TYR A 73 -4.26 35.96 -8.33
C TYR A 73 -3.24 36.69 -7.46
N GLY A 74 -2.06 36.11 -7.26
CA GLY A 74 -1.02 36.75 -6.46
C GLY A 74 0.22 35.88 -6.26
N GLY A 75 1.22 36.48 -5.63
CA GLY A 75 2.52 35.89 -5.37
C GLY A 75 3.62 36.41 -6.29
N GLU A 76 4.85 36.03 -5.97
CA GLU A 76 6.05 36.37 -6.71
C GLU A 76 6.54 35.15 -7.48
N VAL A 77 6.83 35.32 -8.77
CA VAL A 77 7.32 34.26 -9.64
C VAL A 77 8.69 34.66 -10.19
N SER A 78 9.67 33.81 -9.95
CA SER A 78 10.98 33.84 -10.62
C SER A 78 11.28 32.50 -11.29
N ASP A 79 12.46 32.38 -11.88
CA ASP A 79 12.92 31.15 -12.54
C ASP A 79 13.09 29.96 -11.58
N THR A 80 13.32 30.21 -10.28
CA THR A 80 13.69 29.17 -9.30
C THR A 80 13.01 29.33 -7.94
N GLU A 81 12.46 30.50 -7.63
CA GLU A 81 11.71 30.78 -6.40
C GLU A 81 10.31 31.31 -6.71
N LEU A 82 9.31 30.72 -6.07
CA LEU A 82 7.91 31.12 -6.11
C LEU A 82 7.45 31.38 -4.67
N LYS A 83 6.91 32.57 -4.38
CA LYS A 83 6.52 32.97 -3.02
C LYS A 83 5.07 33.42 -2.99
N ASP A 84 4.32 32.98 -1.97
CA ASP A 84 2.94 33.38 -1.70
C ASP A 84 2.01 33.25 -2.92
N ILE A 85 2.24 32.22 -3.74
CA ILE A 85 1.47 31.96 -4.97
C ILE A 85 0.01 31.71 -4.64
N LYS A 86 -0.90 32.43 -5.30
CA LYS A 86 -2.35 32.26 -5.12
C LYS A 86 -2.99 31.85 -6.44
N VAL A 87 -3.57 30.67 -6.49
CA VAL A 87 -4.23 30.14 -7.69
C VAL A 87 -5.67 29.75 -7.36
N VAL A 88 -6.58 30.17 -8.24
CA VAL A 88 -7.97 29.70 -8.25
C VAL A 88 -8.35 29.35 -9.69
N ALA A 89 -8.58 28.07 -9.94
CA ALA A 89 -8.92 27.54 -11.26
C ALA A 89 -10.15 26.64 -11.18
N TYR A 90 -11.06 26.75 -12.16
CA TYR A 90 -12.31 25.98 -12.16
C TYR A 90 -12.46 25.05 -13.37
N GLU A 91 -11.61 25.20 -14.37
CA GLU A 91 -11.60 24.30 -15.53
C GLU A 91 -10.73 23.08 -15.24
N GLY A 92 -11.18 21.92 -15.76
CA GLY A 92 -10.47 20.63 -15.70
C GLY A 92 -9.02 20.66 -16.20
N THR A 93 -8.73 21.62 -17.08
CA THR A 93 -7.46 21.79 -17.77
C THR A 93 -6.53 22.82 -17.10
N GLU A 94 -6.94 23.50 -16.05
CA GLU A 94 -6.16 24.60 -15.44
C GLU A 94 -5.57 24.20 -14.08
N GLY A 95 -4.25 24.17 -13.94
CA GLY A 95 -3.59 23.79 -12.67
C GLY A 95 -2.89 24.95 -11.96
N GLY A 96 -2.15 24.61 -10.90
CA GLY A 96 -1.38 25.57 -10.12
C GLY A 96 0.03 25.76 -10.64
N ILE A 97 0.97 24.95 -10.14
CA ILE A 97 2.40 25.09 -10.44
C ILE A 97 2.88 23.84 -11.17
N TYR A 98 3.59 24.03 -12.29
CA TYR A 98 4.17 22.93 -13.05
C TYR A 98 5.65 23.20 -13.30
N ALA A 99 6.52 22.29 -12.82
CA ALA A 99 7.95 22.32 -13.08
C ALA A 99 8.33 21.20 -14.03
N GLU A 100 9.00 21.55 -15.13
CA GLU A 100 9.35 20.63 -16.21
C GLU A 100 10.83 20.75 -16.58
N GLY A 101 11.48 19.61 -16.77
CA GLY A 101 12.82 19.51 -17.33
C GLY A 101 13.93 19.47 -16.28
N SER A 102 14.99 18.70 -16.56
CA SER A 102 16.09 18.40 -15.62
C SER A 102 16.91 19.59 -15.12
N THR A 103 16.72 20.77 -15.72
CA THR A 103 17.35 22.03 -15.29
C THR A 103 16.45 22.87 -14.38
N SER A 104 15.17 22.51 -14.24
CA SER A 104 14.22 23.14 -13.34
C SER A 104 14.45 22.68 -11.91
N LYS A 105 14.97 23.60 -11.08
CA LYS A 105 15.13 23.42 -9.63
C LYS A 105 14.36 24.53 -8.94
N VAL A 106 13.23 24.20 -8.35
CA VAL A 106 12.21 25.18 -7.95
C VAL A 106 11.90 25.05 -6.46
N THR A 107 11.90 26.17 -5.75
CA THR A 107 11.36 26.27 -4.39
C THR A 107 10.07 27.09 -4.42
N VAL A 108 9.01 26.52 -3.86
CA VAL A 108 7.72 27.16 -3.65
C VAL A 108 7.51 27.31 -2.15
N ASP A 109 7.20 28.51 -1.69
CA ASP A 109 6.93 28.81 -0.27
C ASP A 109 5.63 29.61 -0.13
N GLY A 110 4.71 29.16 0.71
CA GLY A 110 3.47 29.89 1.03
C GLY A 110 2.36 29.81 -0.03
N ALA A 111 2.36 28.77 -0.87
CA ALA A 111 1.36 28.66 -1.94
C ALA A 111 -0.05 28.31 -1.40
N CYS A 112 -1.08 28.99 -1.90
CA CYS A 112 -2.48 28.66 -1.67
C CYS A 112 -3.16 28.40 -3.02
N ILE A 113 -3.48 27.15 -3.29
CA ILE A 113 -3.95 26.68 -4.60
C ILE A 113 -5.30 26.00 -4.42
N SER A 114 -6.34 26.52 -5.08
CA SER A 114 -7.65 25.88 -5.16
C SER A 114 -7.97 25.56 -6.62
N THR A 115 -8.17 24.28 -6.94
CA THR A 115 -8.51 23.86 -8.30
C THR A 115 -9.78 23.01 -8.32
N ALA A 116 -10.62 23.20 -9.34
CA ALA A 116 -11.85 22.45 -9.53
C ALA A 116 -12.05 22.02 -10.98
N GLY A 117 -12.99 21.10 -11.19
CA GLY A 117 -13.34 20.55 -12.49
C GLY A 117 -12.65 19.21 -12.76
N ASP A 118 -13.27 18.41 -13.63
CA ASP A 118 -12.75 17.08 -13.95
C ASP A 118 -11.48 17.17 -14.78
N GLY A 119 -10.41 16.60 -14.24
CA GLY A 119 -9.14 16.43 -14.93
C GLY A 119 -9.15 15.27 -15.93
N SER A 120 -7.98 15.02 -16.49
CA SER A 120 -7.64 13.83 -17.26
C SER A 120 -6.15 13.56 -17.05
N GLY A 121 -5.75 12.29 -17.15
CA GLY A 121 -4.37 11.91 -16.86
C GLY A 121 -4.11 11.68 -15.38
N ILE A 122 -2.86 11.33 -15.09
CA ILE A 122 -2.30 11.33 -13.74
C ILE A 122 -1.29 12.48 -13.70
N GLY A 123 -1.48 13.42 -12.78
CA GLY A 123 -0.56 14.54 -12.64
C GLY A 123 -0.66 15.59 -13.75
N GLY A 124 0.49 16.05 -14.23
CA GLY A 124 0.61 17.04 -15.30
C GLY A 124 0.18 18.46 -14.95
N PRO A 125 0.12 19.37 -15.94
CA PRO A 125 -0.06 20.81 -15.72
C PRO A 125 -1.39 21.22 -15.10
N SER A 126 -2.40 20.36 -15.08
CA SER A 126 -3.71 20.62 -14.48
C SER A 126 -3.80 20.30 -12.98
N SER A 127 -2.75 19.68 -12.42
CA SER A 127 -2.66 19.39 -10.98
C SER A 127 -2.48 20.66 -10.16
N GLY A 128 -2.69 20.57 -8.85
CA GLY A 128 -2.32 21.64 -7.92
C GLY A 128 -0.84 21.99 -8.07
N VAL A 129 0.04 20.99 -7.90
CA VAL A 129 1.46 21.07 -8.21
C VAL A 129 1.93 19.81 -8.93
N ALA A 130 2.67 19.92 -10.01
CA ALA A 130 3.28 18.76 -10.67
C ALA A 130 4.75 19.03 -11.02
N VAL A 131 5.56 17.97 -10.96
CA VAL A 131 6.97 17.99 -11.33
C VAL A 131 7.25 16.84 -12.31
N LYS A 132 7.85 17.16 -13.47
CA LYS A 132 7.99 16.21 -14.58
C LYS A 132 9.31 16.36 -15.35
N PHE A 133 9.71 15.29 -16.06
CA PHE A 133 10.86 15.26 -16.97
C PHE A 133 12.21 15.60 -16.29
N GLY A 134 12.47 15.04 -15.10
CA GLY A 134 13.72 15.24 -14.37
C GLY A 134 13.78 16.48 -13.49
N ALA A 135 12.68 17.24 -13.38
CA ALA A 135 12.64 18.45 -12.55
C ALA A 135 12.72 18.12 -11.05
N ASP A 136 13.21 19.09 -10.26
CA ASP A 136 13.28 19.03 -8.79
C ASP A 136 12.48 20.20 -8.22
N LEU A 137 11.45 19.89 -7.41
CA LEU A 137 10.61 20.88 -6.77
C LEU A 137 10.54 20.65 -5.26
N THR A 138 10.78 21.72 -4.49
CA THR A 138 10.52 21.78 -3.04
C THR A 138 9.34 22.70 -2.76
N LEU A 139 8.29 22.18 -2.15
CA LEU A 139 7.06 22.87 -1.74
C LEU A 139 7.05 23.01 -0.21
N LYS A 140 6.83 24.23 0.28
CA LYS A 140 6.81 24.54 1.72
C LYS A 140 5.59 25.38 2.07
N ASN A 141 5.06 25.17 3.27
CA ASN A 141 4.01 26.02 3.86
C ASN A 141 2.80 26.22 2.93
N ALA A 142 2.41 25.16 2.21
CA ALA A 142 1.40 25.25 1.17
C ALA A 142 0.05 24.70 1.63
N ILE A 143 -1.02 25.25 1.04
CA ILE A 143 -2.37 24.73 1.13
C ILE A 143 -2.84 24.46 -0.30
N ILE A 144 -3.09 23.20 -0.62
CA ILE A 144 -3.59 22.77 -1.93
C ILE A 144 -4.91 22.04 -1.73
N ASP A 145 -5.97 22.59 -2.30
CA ASP A 145 -7.31 22.02 -2.27
C ASP A 145 -7.77 21.77 -3.71
N THR A 146 -8.16 20.53 -4.01
CA THR A 146 -8.53 20.11 -5.35
C THR A 146 -9.85 19.34 -5.36
N SER A 147 -10.69 19.62 -6.34
CA SER A 147 -12.01 19.01 -6.50
C SER A 147 -12.25 18.56 -7.93
N GLY A 148 -12.86 17.40 -8.13
CA GLY A 148 -13.14 16.83 -9.44
C GLY A 148 -12.43 15.50 -9.70
N ARG A 149 -12.91 14.79 -10.73
CA ARG A 149 -12.36 13.50 -11.14
C ARG A 149 -10.91 13.63 -11.59
N THR A 150 -10.04 12.70 -11.19
CA THR A 150 -8.62 12.68 -11.58
C THR A 150 -7.93 14.03 -11.38
N ARG A 151 -8.27 14.74 -10.30
CA ARG A 151 -7.71 16.05 -9.96
C ARG A 151 -6.79 15.90 -8.76
N TYR A 152 -5.50 15.88 -9.04
CA TYR A 152 -4.44 15.62 -8.07
C TYR A 152 -4.00 16.91 -7.40
N SER A 153 -3.77 16.85 -6.09
CA SER A 153 -3.11 17.96 -5.39
C SER A 153 -1.64 18.05 -5.77
N THR A 154 -0.95 16.90 -5.80
CA THR A 154 0.45 16.85 -6.21
C THR A 154 0.78 15.64 -7.09
N ALA A 155 1.79 15.75 -7.94
CA ALA A 155 2.32 14.60 -8.69
C ALA A 155 3.83 14.75 -8.98
N ALA A 156 4.53 13.61 -9.02
CA ALA A 156 5.93 13.52 -9.43
C ALA A 156 6.08 12.45 -10.51
N GLU A 157 6.58 12.84 -11.67
CA GLU A 157 6.55 12.01 -12.88
C GLU A 157 7.88 12.04 -13.64
N GLU A 158 8.21 10.93 -14.29
CA GLU A 158 9.29 10.84 -15.29
C GLU A 158 10.64 11.37 -14.79
N SER A 159 11.24 10.62 -13.85
CA SER A 159 12.55 10.85 -13.23
C SER A 159 12.65 12.12 -12.38
N SER A 160 11.54 12.59 -11.84
CA SER A 160 11.46 13.86 -11.10
C SER A 160 11.55 13.67 -9.60
N THR A 161 11.78 14.77 -8.87
CA THR A 161 11.74 14.76 -7.41
C THR A 161 10.83 15.85 -6.86
N LEU A 162 9.91 15.47 -5.97
CA LEU A 162 9.05 16.38 -5.21
C LEU A 162 9.35 16.27 -3.72
N ARG A 163 9.53 17.41 -3.04
CA ARG A 163 9.65 17.46 -1.57
C ARG A 163 8.60 18.40 -1.01
N VAL A 164 7.79 17.94 -0.07
CA VAL A 164 6.69 18.70 0.53
C VAL A 164 6.92 18.82 2.04
N TYR A 165 6.94 20.05 2.53
CA TYR A 165 7.18 20.39 3.93
C TYR A 165 6.04 21.24 4.49
N ASP A 166 5.63 20.96 5.73
CA ASP A 166 4.77 21.83 6.52
C ASP A 166 3.48 22.27 5.78
N SER A 167 2.88 21.34 5.02
CA SER A 167 1.81 21.65 4.06
C SER A 167 0.54 20.83 4.30
N VAL A 168 -0.58 21.35 3.79
CA VAL A 168 -1.86 20.65 3.75
C VAL A 168 -2.26 20.46 2.29
N ILE A 169 -2.46 19.20 1.88
CA ILE A 169 -2.95 18.86 0.54
C ILE A 169 -4.20 18.00 0.64
N TRP A 170 -5.25 18.36 -0.10
CA TRP A 170 -6.55 17.71 -0.05
C TRP A 170 -7.17 17.54 -1.43
N SER A 171 -7.56 16.32 -1.77
CA SER A 171 -8.35 16.02 -2.98
C SER A 171 -9.74 15.42 -2.67
N HIS A 172 -10.79 16.04 -3.21
CA HIS A 172 -12.20 15.70 -2.93
C HIS A 172 -12.88 14.75 -3.94
N GLY A 173 -12.32 14.63 -5.14
CA GLY A 173 -12.94 13.89 -6.24
C GLY A 173 -14.22 14.57 -6.76
N MET A 174 -14.86 13.99 -7.77
CA MET A 174 -16.23 14.37 -8.13
C MET A 174 -17.24 13.55 -7.29
N PRO A 175 -18.42 14.10 -6.95
CA PRO A 175 -19.48 13.32 -6.31
C PRO A 175 -19.99 12.19 -7.22
N TYR A 176 -20.11 10.97 -6.71
CA TYR A 176 -20.91 9.88 -7.29
C TYR A 176 -21.38 8.91 -6.20
N GLY A 177 -22.45 8.13 -6.42
CA GLY A 177 -23.09 7.31 -5.39
C GLY A 177 -24.62 7.26 -5.50
N ASP A 178 -25.34 7.24 -4.36
CA ASP A 178 -26.76 6.85 -4.19
C ASP A 178 -27.78 7.27 -5.26
N ASN A 179 -27.54 8.36 -6.00
CA ASN A 179 -28.33 8.74 -7.19
C ASN A 179 -27.49 9.40 -8.32
N ILE A 180 -26.16 9.35 -8.24
CA ILE A 180 -25.24 9.93 -9.22
C ILE A 180 -24.41 8.80 -9.84
N PRO A 181 -24.53 8.52 -11.15
CA PRO A 181 -23.81 7.44 -11.79
C PRO A 181 -22.31 7.53 -11.59
N ALA A 182 -21.67 6.38 -11.34
CA ALA A 182 -20.22 6.30 -11.30
C ALA A 182 -19.60 6.66 -12.67
N PRO A 183 -18.41 7.27 -12.68
CA PRO A 183 -17.63 7.45 -13.90
C PRO A 183 -17.42 6.11 -14.63
N THR A 184 -17.65 6.10 -15.94
CA THR A 184 -17.56 4.90 -16.78
C THR A 184 -16.28 4.83 -17.62
N ALA A 185 -15.46 5.87 -17.60
CA ALA A 185 -14.17 5.88 -18.29
C ALA A 185 -13.22 4.86 -17.67
N LEU A 186 -12.36 4.25 -18.49
CA LEU A 186 -11.35 3.30 -18.01
C LEU A 186 -10.46 3.98 -16.96
N MET A 187 -10.22 3.29 -15.83
CA MET A 187 -9.43 3.80 -14.69
C MET A 187 -9.92 5.14 -14.12
N SER A 188 -11.23 5.42 -14.20
CA SER A 188 -11.85 6.60 -13.58
C SER A 188 -12.48 6.34 -12.21
N THR A 189 -12.51 5.06 -11.81
CA THR A 189 -12.82 4.57 -10.46
C THR A 189 -11.85 3.41 -10.15
N PRO A 190 -11.59 3.11 -8.87
CA PRO A 190 -10.69 2.03 -8.51
C PRO A 190 -11.26 0.67 -8.95
N PRO A 191 -10.41 -0.29 -9.32
CA PRO A 191 -10.84 -1.66 -9.60
C PRO A 191 -11.60 -2.27 -8.41
N PRO A 192 -12.76 -2.93 -8.62
CA PRO A 192 -13.55 -3.53 -7.54
C PRO A 192 -12.79 -4.48 -6.59
N PRO A 193 -11.81 -5.28 -7.05
CA PRO A 193 -11.02 -6.14 -6.16
C PRO A 193 -10.24 -5.41 -5.06
N LEU A 194 -10.03 -4.09 -5.18
CA LEU A 194 -9.37 -3.29 -4.15
C LEU A 194 -10.29 -2.92 -2.97
N GLU A 195 -11.60 -3.21 -3.06
CA GLU A 195 -12.59 -2.97 -1.99
C GLU A 195 -12.66 -1.50 -1.51
N ILE A 196 -12.52 -0.56 -2.46
CA ILE A 196 -12.56 0.88 -2.24
C ILE A 196 -13.42 1.56 -3.31
N GLU A 197 -13.72 2.83 -3.10
CA GLU A 197 -14.41 3.71 -4.06
C GLU A 197 -13.60 5.01 -4.22
N GLY A 198 -14.19 6.03 -4.84
CA GLY A 198 -13.53 7.29 -5.18
C GLY A 198 -13.13 7.39 -6.66
N ASN A 199 -12.65 8.57 -7.07
CA ASN A 199 -12.29 8.86 -8.46
C ASN A 199 -11.13 9.85 -8.59
N THR A 200 -10.44 10.13 -7.49
CA THR A 200 -9.25 10.97 -7.49
C THR A 200 -8.27 10.46 -6.44
N ARG A 201 -7.00 10.78 -6.64
CA ARG A 201 -5.94 10.52 -5.68
C ARG A 201 -5.31 11.85 -5.31
N THR A 202 -4.85 11.98 -4.08
CA THR A 202 -4.26 13.26 -3.61
C THR A 202 -2.86 13.46 -4.15
N HIS A 203 -2.09 12.38 -4.18
CA HIS A 203 -0.74 12.35 -4.70
C HIS A 203 -0.48 11.09 -5.54
N CYS A 204 0.35 11.23 -6.58
CA CYS A 204 0.95 10.09 -7.27
C CYS A 204 2.44 10.32 -7.59
N THR A 205 3.30 9.34 -7.30
CA THR A 205 4.67 9.27 -7.81
C THR A 205 4.79 8.14 -8.83
N MET A 206 5.39 8.41 -9.99
CA MET A 206 5.53 7.40 -11.04
C MET A 206 6.76 7.59 -11.92
N SER A 207 7.08 6.59 -12.74
CA SER A 207 8.11 6.65 -13.79
C SER A 207 9.48 7.10 -13.28
N ASN A 208 10.13 6.29 -12.44
CA ASN A 208 11.44 6.58 -11.84
C ASN A 208 11.51 7.84 -10.97
N SER A 209 10.37 8.33 -10.46
CA SER A 209 10.32 9.54 -9.64
C SER A 209 10.35 9.26 -8.15
N GLN A 210 10.59 10.33 -7.38
CA GLN A 210 10.71 10.27 -5.93
C GLN A 210 9.89 11.38 -5.29
N SER A 211 9.13 11.05 -4.24
CA SER A 211 8.40 12.04 -3.45
C SER A 211 8.69 11.90 -1.97
N TYR A 212 8.80 13.05 -1.30
CA TYR A 212 9.08 13.14 0.13
C TYR A 212 8.08 14.07 0.79
N PHE A 213 7.49 13.64 1.89
CA PHE A 213 6.55 14.40 2.70
C PHE A 213 7.07 14.50 4.14
N TYR A 214 7.10 15.71 4.68
CA TYR A 214 7.58 15.99 6.03
C TYR A 214 6.61 16.91 6.75
N ASN A 215 6.20 16.53 7.96
CA ASN A 215 5.33 17.33 8.83
C ASN A 215 4.10 17.90 8.07
N SER A 216 3.45 17.05 7.29
CA SER A 216 2.40 17.47 6.36
C SER A 216 1.12 16.69 6.58
N LYS A 217 0.00 17.27 6.13
CA LYS A 217 -1.32 16.66 6.18
C LYS A 217 -1.78 16.34 4.77
N ILE A 218 -1.99 15.06 4.50
CA ILE A 218 -2.41 14.54 3.21
C ILE A 218 -3.79 13.93 3.39
N ILE A 219 -4.78 14.49 2.68
CA ILE A 219 -6.19 14.13 2.85
C ILE A 219 -6.77 13.74 1.49
N CYS A 220 -7.37 12.56 1.41
CA CYS A 220 -8.25 12.21 0.31
C CYS A 220 -9.68 12.00 0.79
N ASP A 221 -10.65 12.34 -0.06
CA ASP A 221 -12.03 11.94 0.17
C ASP A 221 -12.28 10.48 -0.24
N GLY A 222 -11.47 9.92 -1.15
CA GLY A 222 -11.60 8.53 -1.56
C GLY A 222 -10.46 8.12 -2.48
N TRP A 223 -10.48 6.86 -2.90
CA TRP A 223 -9.42 6.16 -3.63
C TRP A 223 -8.05 6.17 -2.93
N ALA A 224 -7.31 7.28 -2.92
CA ALA A 224 -5.95 7.32 -2.38
C ALA A 224 -5.50 8.67 -1.81
N ALA A 225 -4.82 8.63 -0.67
CA ALA A 225 -4.02 9.75 -0.19
C ALA A 225 -2.67 9.79 -0.92
N LEU A 226 -1.87 8.73 -0.79
CA LEU A 226 -0.55 8.60 -1.41
C LEU A 226 -0.59 7.40 -2.36
N SER A 227 -0.14 7.56 -3.60
CA SER A 227 0.00 6.44 -4.55
C SER A 227 1.37 6.44 -5.19
N THR A 228 1.89 5.25 -5.44
CA THR A 228 3.00 5.01 -6.36
C THR A 228 2.56 4.04 -7.46
N GLU A 229 2.89 4.35 -8.71
CA GLU A 229 2.45 3.57 -9.88
C GLU A 229 3.54 3.50 -10.94
N SER A 230 3.51 2.46 -11.80
CA SER A 230 4.33 2.37 -13.02
C SER A 230 5.79 2.77 -12.77
N SER A 231 6.50 1.96 -11.99
CA SER A 231 7.84 2.32 -11.50
C SER A 231 8.84 2.63 -12.61
N GLU A 232 8.75 1.91 -13.74
CA GLU A 232 9.72 1.95 -14.84
C GLU A 232 11.18 1.75 -14.40
N GLY A 233 11.39 1.09 -13.27
CA GLY A 233 12.71 0.87 -12.68
C GLY A 233 12.66 0.96 -11.15
N PHE A 234 12.36 2.15 -10.62
CA PHE A 234 12.40 2.42 -9.20
C PHE A 234 11.60 3.68 -8.86
N VAL A 235 10.48 3.52 -8.16
CA VAL A 235 9.72 4.65 -7.61
C VAL A 235 9.81 4.63 -6.10
N TYR A 236 9.99 5.82 -5.53
CA TYR A 236 10.18 5.99 -4.10
C TYR A 236 9.21 7.01 -3.53
N LEU A 237 8.59 6.67 -2.41
CA LEU A 237 7.76 7.58 -1.64
C LEU A 237 8.13 7.48 -0.16
N GLU A 238 8.34 8.63 0.48
CA GLU A 238 8.61 8.71 1.91
C GLU A 238 7.70 9.74 2.57
N ALA A 239 7.10 9.39 3.71
CA ALA A 239 6.38 10.31 4.57
C ALA A 239 6.90 10.20 6.01
N ASN A 240 7.27 11.34 6.60
CA ASN A 240 7.76 11.43 7.97
C ASN A 240 6.91 12.43 8.75
N ASP A 241 6.45 12.00 9.93
CA ASP A 241 5.67 12.81 10.87
C ASP A 241 4.43 13.44 10.18
N CYS A 242 3.76 12.67 9.33
CA CYS A 242 2.62 13.15 8.55
C CYS A 242 1.27 12.62 9.08
N ASP A 243 0.23 13.41 8.87
CA ASP A 243 -1.17 12.98 8.99
C ASP A 243 -1.63 12.45 7.61
N ILE A 244 -1.95 11.17 7.52
CA ILE A 244 -2.46 10.51 6.30
C ILE A 244 -3.91 10.12 6.53
N ILE A 245 -4.82 10.83 5.85
CA ILE A 245 -6.25 10.76 6.14
C ILE A 245 -7.04 10.38 4.89
N CYS A 246 -7.93 9.40 5.01
CA CYS A 246 -8.90 9.04 3.98
C CYS A 246 -10.32 9.13 4.56
N THR A 247 -11.07 10.17 4.18
CA THR A 247 -12.33 10.54 4.87
C THR A 247 -13.54 9.71 4.41
N LYS A 248 -13.51 9.15 3.19
CA LYS A 248 -14.48 8.18 2.68
C LYS A 248 -13.71 7.04 2.00
N SER A 249 -14.42 6.10 1.38
CA SER A 249 -13.86 4.84 0.88
C SER A 249 -12.59 5.02 0.05
N GLY A 250 -11.45 4.55 0.57
CA GLY A 250 -10.13 4.69 -0.04
C GLY A 250 -9.00 4.20 0.88
N TYR A 251 -7.76 4.29 0.39
CA TYR A 251 -6.56 3.86 1.12
C TYR A 251 -5.59 5.00 1.43
N GLY A 252 -4.72 4.77 2.41
CA GLY A 252 -3.62 5.68 2.76
C GLY A 252 -2.48 5.67 1.73
N ALA A 253 -1.97 4.49 1.38
CA ALA A 253 -0.86 4.27 0.46
C ALA A 253 -1.06 3.06 -0.48
N TYR A 254 -0.52 3.16 -1.70
CA TYR A 254 -0.45 2.05 -2.66
C TYR A 254 0.95 1.97 -3.27
N ALA A 255 1.52 0.77 -3.33
CA ALA A 255 2.79 0.46 -3.98
C ALA A 255 2.61 -0.59 -5.08
N ASP A 256 2.86 -0.17 -6.32
CA ASP A 256 2.85 -1.02 -7.53
C ASP A 256 4.21 -1.72 -7.73
N PRO A 257 4.35 -2.72 -8.61
CA PRO A 257 5.63 -3.38 -8.86
C PRO A 257 6.80 -2.39 -9.09
N GLY A 258 7.88 -2.56 -8.34
CA GLY A 258 9.06 -1.68 -8.34
C GLY A 258 8.89 -0.35 -7.60
N CYS A 259 7.80 -0.20 -6.83
CA CYS A 259 7.59 0.95 -5.95
C CYS A 259 7.93 0.60 -4.49
N HIS A 260 8.42 1.61 -3.78
CA HIS A 260 8.98 1.48 -2.44
C HIS A 260 8.50 2.64 -1.57
N ASP A 261 7.64 2.34 -0.59
CA ASP A 261 6.99 3.34 0.24
C ASP A 261 7.45 3.27 1.71
N PHE A 262 7.77 4.41 2.32
CA PHE A 262 8.30 4.50 3.69
C PHE A 262 7.48 5.47 4.53
N PHE A 263 7.07 5.05 5.72
CA PHE A 263 6.25 5.82 6.64
C PHE A 263 6.90 5.80 8.03
N ASN A 264 7.27 6.96 8.54
CA ASN A 264 7.97 7.10 9.83
C ASN A 264 7.21 8.07 10.74
N GLY A 265 6.77 7.59 11.91
CA GLY A 265 6.11 8.43 12.91
C GLY A 265 4.75 9.01 12.46
N CYS A 266 4.13 8.44 11.43
CA CYS A 266 2.89 8.98 10.86
C CYS A 266 1.66 8.64 11.71
N PHE A 267 0.69 9.56 11.70
CA PHE A 267 -0.67 9.31 12.14
C PHE A 267 -1.55 9.00 10.94
N ILE A 268 -2.27 7.88 11.00
CA ILE A 268 -3.06 7.34 9.89
C ILE A 268 -4.51 7.15 10.36
N ASP A 269 -5.44 7.77 9.65
CA ASP A 269 -6.89 7.58 9.86
C ASP A 269 -7.59 7.38 8.51
N THR A 270 -7.93 6.13 8.21
CA THR A 270 -8.42 5.72 6.89
C THR A 270 -9.76 5.02 7.00
N SER A 271 -10.73 5.40 6.17
CA SER A 271 -12.05 4.76 6.20
C SER A 271 -12.01 3.30 5.77
N CYS A 272 -11.05 2.90 4.92
CA CYS A 272 -10.83 1.52 4.55
C CYS A 272 -9.47 1.04 5.05
N MET A 273 -8.40 1.20 4.29
CA MET A 273 -7.13 0.56 4.62
C MET A 273 -5.93 1.49 4.57
N MET A 274 -4.86 1.17 5.30
CA MET A 274 -3.62 1.92 5.14
C MET A 274 -2.94 1.55 3.83
N ALA A 275 -2.57 0.28 3.67
CA ALA A 275 -1.64 -0.16 2.66
C ALA A 275 -2.30 -1.06 1.60
N ILE A 276 -1.99 -0.81 0.34
CA ILE A 276 -2.12 -1.80 -0.73
C ILE A 276 -0.73 -2.07 -1.32
N CYS A 277 -0.18 -3.25 -1.03
CA CYS A 277 1.12 -3.68 -1.55
C CYS A 277 0.91 -4.69 -2.69
N ALA A 278 1.28 -4.29 -3.91
CA ALA A 278 0.94 -5.00 -5.11
C ALA A 278 2.16 -5.54 -5.87
N GLY A 279 2.10 -6.80 -6.28
CA GLY A 279 3.16 -7.47 -7.03
C GLY A 279 4.51 -7.45 -6.31
N ASN A 280 5.59 -7.13 -7.03
CA ASN A 280 6.94 -7.04 -6.44
C ASN A 280 7.25 -5.62 -5.97
N SER A 281 6.76 -5.27 -4.79
CA SER A 281 6.88 -3.95 -4.16
C SER A 281 7.14 -4.08 -2.66
N ASP A 282 7.50 -2.99 -2.00
CA ASP A 282 7.62 -2.96 -0.56
C ASP A 282 7.08 -1.70 0.11
N MET A 283 6.65 -1.87 1.35
CA MET A 283 6.23 -0.80 2.24
C MET A 283 6.85 -0.99 3.62
N THR A 284 7.38 0.08 4.19
CA THR A 284 7.97 0.08 5.54
C THR A 284 7.28 1.10 6.45
N PHE A 285 6.90 0.66 7.65
CA PHE A 285 6.23 1.46 8.67
C PHE A 285 7.04 1.42 9.96
N ASN A 286 7.49 2.59 10.42
CA ASN A 286 8.22 2.73 11.68
C ASN A 286 7.43 3.63 12.62
N ASP A 287 7.09 3.12 13.80
CA ASP A 287 6.44 3.85 14.89
C ASP A 287 5.18 4.63 14.46
N CYS A 288 4.42 4.08 13.52
CA CYS A 288 3.18 4.68 13.04
C CYS A 288 1.99 4.35 13.96
N THR A 289 1.06 5.30 14.09
CA THR A 289 -0.25 5.06 14.73
C THR A 289 -1.32 5.02 13.65
N ALA A 290 -2.00 3.89 13.50
CA ALA A 290 -2.98 3.69 12.44
C ALA A 290 -4.34 3.24 12.96
N LYS A 291 -5.39 3.87 12.43
CA LYS A 291 -6.78 3.43 12.52
C LYS A 291 -7.32 3.22 11.10
N CYS A 292 -7.74 1.99 10.81
CA CYS A 292 -8.24 1.60 9.50
C CYS A 292 -9.65 1.03 9.64
N GLY A 293 -10.62 1.51 8.86
CA GLY A 293 -11.99 0.99 8.90
C GLY A 293 -12.13 -0.45 8.36
N THR A 294 -11.17 -0.93 7.58
CA THR A 294 -11.04 -2.32 7.11
C THR A 294 -9.70 -2.92 7.52
N TYR A 295 -8.72 -2.98 6.62
CA TYR A 295 -7.45 -3.70 6.80
C TYR A 295 -6.31 -2.73 7.12
N PHE A 296 -5.25 -3.19 7.79
CA PHE A 296 -4.00 -2.45 7.73
C PHE A 296 -3.36 -2.62 6.35
N GLY A 297 -3.26 -3.86 5.86
CA GLY A 297 -2.70 -4.18 4.55
C GLY A 297 -3.57 -5.11 3.70
N LEU A 298 -3.78 -4.72 2.44
CA LEU A 298 -4.24 -5.60 1.37
C LEU A 298 -3.05 -5.93 0.46
N MET A 299 -2.80 -7.21 0.23
CA MET A 299 -1.71 -7.67 -0.62
C MET A 299 -2.23 -8.50 -1.78
N HIS A 300 -1.87 -8.13 -2.99
CA HIS A 300 -2.34 -8.79 -4.21
C HIS A 300 -1.30 -8.72 -5.33
N CYS A 301 -1.54 -9.45 -6.41
CA CYS A 301 -0.69 -9.40 -7.60
C CYS A 301 -1.44 -8.69 -8.72
N VAL A 302 -0.74 -7.82 -9.44
CA VAL A 302 -1.34 -7.02 -10.53
C VAL A 302 -1.32 -7.79 -11.85
N ASN A 303 -0.23 -8.51 -12.11
CA ASN A 303 0.04 -9.11 -13.43
C ASN A 303 0.03 -10.64 -13.44
N GLY A 304 -0.13 -11.28 -12.28
CA GLY A 304 -0.24 -12.73 -12.11
C GLY A 304 1.09 -13.50 -12.11
N TRP A 305 2.23 -12.84 -11.88
CA TRP A 305 3.57 -13.45 -12.01
C TRP A 305 3.99 -14.15 -10.71
N GLN A 306 4.48 -15.39 -10.83
CA GLN A 306 4.74 -16.26 -9.67
C GLN A 306 5.96 -15.85 -8.85
N GLU A 307 6.88 -15.07 -9.43
CA GLU A 307 8.11 -14.61 -8.79
C GLU A 307 7.87 -13.33 -7.97
N GLU A 308 6.76 -12.62 -8.19
CA GLU A 308 6.46 -11.39 -7.47
C GLU A 308 6.20 -11.67 -5.99
N VAL A 309 6.80 -10.86 -5.13
CA VAL A 309 6.60 -10.89 -3.67
C VAL A 309 6.36 -9.46 -3.20
N GLY A 310 5.20 -9.24 -2.57
CA GLY A 310 4.92 -8.00 -1.86
C GLY A 310 5.48 -8.07 -0.45
N GLU A 311 6.12 -7.01 0.02
CA GLU A 311 6.77 -6.97 1.33
C GLU A 311 6.23 -5.82 2.19
N ILE A 312 5.84 -6.13 3.42
CA ILE A 312 5.44 -5.13 4.41
C ILE A 312 6.29 -5.33 5.67
N ASN A 313 7.04 -4.29 6.02
CA ASN A 313 7.88 -4.23 7.22
C ASN A 313 7.26 -3.26 8.24
N ILE A 314 7.07 -3.71 9.48
CA ILE A 314 6.49 -2.89 10.55
C ILE A 314 7.34 -3.02 11.80
N THR A 315 7.83 -1.90 12.29
CA THR A 315 8.59 -1.82 13.54
C THR A 315 7.91 -0.83 14.48
N GLY A 316 7.54 -1.28 15.68
CA GLY A 316 6.88 -0.43 16.66
C GLY A 316 5.49 0.05 16.24
N GLY A 317 4.99 1.06 16.93
CA GLY A 317 3.71 1.69 16.62
C GLY A 317 2.47 0.94 17.12
N LYS A 318 1.30 1.51 16.80
CA LYS A 318 -0.01 1.02 17.23
C LYS A 318 -0.99 0.98 16.06
N ILE A 319 -1.60 -0.17 15.81
CA ILE A 319 -2.47 -0.41 14.65
C ILE A 319 -3.81 -0.99 15.11
N GLU A 320 -4.91 -0.33 14.73
CA GLU A 320 -6.28 -0.81 14.95
C GLU A 320 -7.03 -0.93 13.61
N THR A 321 -7.61 -2.11 13.35
CA THR A 321 -8.31 -2.40 12.09
C THR A 321 -9.76 -2.83 12.33
N GLY A 322 -10.69 -2.36 11.49
CA GLY A 322 -12.12 -2.70 11.56
C GLY A 322 -12.48 -4.08 10.98
N LYS A 323 -11.57 -4.67 10.21
CA LYS A 323 -11.61 -6.05 9.70
C LYS A 323 -10.31 -6.78 10.06
N GLU A 324 -10.00 -7.87 9.35
CA GLU A 324 -8.71 -8.55 9.43
C GLU A 324 -7.54 -7.55 9.33
N ALA A 325 -6.42 -7.76 10.04
CA ALA A 325 -5.32 -6.80 9.91
C ALA A 325 -4.66 -6.87 8.53
N PHE A 326 -4.47 -8.09 8.01
CA PHE A 326 -3.97 -8.33 6.66
C PHE A 326 -4.88 -9.27 5.88
N ILE A 327 -5.16 -8.89 4.64
CA ILE A 327 -5.81 -9.74 3.63
C ILE A 327 -4.86 -9.95 2.45
N ILE A 328 -4.61 -11.21 2.11
CA ILE A 328 -3.68 -11.60 1.04
C ILE A 328 -4.44 -12.40 -0.01
N LYS A 329 -4.51 -11.88 -1.24
CA LYS A 329 -5.33 -12.43 -2.32
C LYS A 329 -4.47 -13.21 -3.31
N SER A 330 -4.31 -14.52 -3.09
CA SER A 330 -3.44 -15.44 -3.87
C SER A 330 -2.13 -14.81 -4.34
N HIS A 331 -1.44 -14.12 -3.44
CA HIS A 331 -0.16 -13.46 -3.70
C HIS A 331 0.94 -14.08 -2.84
N ASN A 332 2.18 -13.98 -3.29
CA ASN A 332 3.30 -14.23 -2.41
C ASN A 332 3.56 -12.98 -1.57
N ALA A 333 3.69 -13.16 -0.26
CA ALA A 333 3.78 -12.06 0.67
C ALA A 333 4.89 -12.30 1.71
N LEU A 334 5.53 -11.22 2.13
CA LEU A 334 6.42 -11.20 3.29
C LEU A 334 5.94 -10.08 4.23
N ILE A 335 5.46 -10.48 5.41
CA ILE A 335 5.01 -9.56 6.46
C ILE A 335 5.95 -9.73 7.64
N ASN A 336 6.70 -8.68 7.97
CA ASN A 336 7.57 -8.64 9.13
C ASN A 336 6.98 -7.65 10.16
N MET A 337 6.74 -8.14 11.38
CA MET A 337 6.25 -7.34 12.49
C MET A 337 7.22 -7.48 13.67
N ASP A 338 7.76 -6.36 14.14
CA ASP A 338 8.71 -6.29 15.26
C ASP A 338 8.21 -5.27 16.30
N ALA A 339 7.93 -5.73 17.52
CA ALA A 339 7.48 -4.90 18.64
C ALA A 339 6.24 -4.02 18.36
N VAL A 340 5.28 -4.52 17.57
CA VAL A 340 4.07 -3.79 17.16
C VAL A 340 2.88 -4.08 18.09
N ASP A 341 2.13 -3.06 18.50
CA ASP A 341 0.80 -3.22 19.11
C ASP A 341 -0.28 -3.23 18.03
N ILE A 342 -0.71 -4.42 17.59
CA ILE A 342 -1.69 -4.57 16.50
C ILE A 342 -2.95 -5.30 16.96
N LYS A 343 -4.11 -4.73 16.64
CA LYS A 343 -5.42 -5.27 16.97
C LYS A 343 -6.38 -5.23 15.79
N SER A 344 -7.01 -6.37 15.54
CA SER A 344 -8.09 -6.52 14.57
C SER A 344 -9.44 -6.66 15.27
N ALA A 345 -10.47 -5.97 14.77
CA ALA A 345 -11.83 -6.06 15.29
C ALA A 345 -12.52 -7.42 15.00
N THR A 346 -11.97 -8.21 14.08
CA THR A 346 -12.46 -9.57 13.76
C THR A 346 -11.66 -10.67 14.44
N ASP A 347 -10.70 -10.31 15.30
CA ASP A 347 -9.75 -11.22 15.92
C ASP A 347 -8.94 -12.03 14.90
N VAL A 348 -8.78 -11.55 13.67
CA VAL A 348 -7.96 -12.18 12.63
C VAL A 348 -6.81 -11.23 12.26
N LEU A 349 -5.59 -11.70 12.44
CA LEU A 349 -4.39 -10.92 12.13
C LEU A 349 -4.02 -11.07 10.66
N VAL A 350 -3.88 -12.32 10.16
CA VAL A 350 -3.54 -12.56 8.76
C VAL A 350 -4.49 -13.58 8.16
N LYS A 351 -5.08 -13.21 7.02
CA LYS A 351 -5.94 -14.09 6.22
C LYS A 351 -5.48 -14.12 4.78
N THR A 352 -5.28 -15.33 4.25
CA THR A 352 -5.14 -15.51 2.80
C THR A 352 -6.45 -15.98 2.22
N ILE A 353 -6.81 -15.54 1.02
CA ILE A 353 -7.93 -16.06 0.25
C ILE A 353 -7.46 -16.51 -1.14
N VAL A 354 -8.23 -17.43 -1.73
CA VAL A 354 -8.11 -17.73 -3.16
C VAL A 354 -8.68 -16.55 -3.93
N ASN A 355 -7.85 -15.90 -4.74
CA ASN A 355 -8.24 -14.77 -5.56
C ASN A 355 -9.04 -15.27 -6.77
N ASP A 356 -10.22 -14.69 -6.98
CA ASP A 356 -11.07 -14.94 -8.15
C ASP A 356 -10.85 -13.92 -9.28
N ASP A 357 -9.92 -12.97 -9.09
CA ASP A 357 -9.47 -12.04 -10.11
C ASP A 357 -8.75 -12.75 -11.27
N PRO A 358 -8.99 -12.37 -12.54
CA PRO A 358 -8.29 -12.91 -13.71
C PRO A 358 -6.75 -12.82 -13.65
N CYS A 359 -6.22 -11.82 -12.94
CA CYS A 359 -4.80 -11.57 -12.69
C CYS A 359 -4.25 -12.26 -11.43
N ALA A 360 -5.02 -13.15 -10.79
CA ALA A 360 -4.53 -13.97 -9.68
C ALA A 360 -3.22 -14.68 -10.05
N THR A 361 -2.22 -14.61 -9.17
CA THR A 361 -0.94 -15.26 -9.41
C THR A 361 -1.12 -16.77 -9.59
N LYS A 362 -0.74 -17.27 -10.76
CA LYS A 362 -0.68 -18.71 -11.03
C LYS A 362 0.73 -19.16 -10.70
N VAL A 363 0.86 -20.20 -9.88
CA VAL A 363 2.16 -20.74 -9.49
C VAL A 363 2.34 -22.14 -10.06
N GLU A 364 3.55 -22.40 -10.53
CA GLU A 364 4.02 -23.74 -10.89
C GLU A 364 5.04 -24.20 -9.84
N GLY A 365 4.95 -25.45 -9.39
CA GLY A 365 5.86 -25.99 -8.37
C GLY A 365 5.67 -25.38 -6.98
N ASP A 366 6.75 -25.33 -6.18
CA ASP A 366 6.72 -24.78 -4.83
C ASP A 366 6.82 -23.25 -4.88
N ALA A 367 5.69 -22.57 -4.68
CA ALA A 367 5.62 -21.13 -4.56
C ALA A 367 6.38 -20.60 -3.32
N PHE A 368 6.87 -19.36 -3.38
CA PHE A 368 7.36 -18.64 -2.19
C PHE A 368 6.33 -18.72 -1.06
N GLY A 369 5.08 -18.35 -1.37
CA GLY A 369 3.97 -18.40 -0.44
C GLY A 369 3.88 -17.16 0.42
N VAL A 370 3.36 -17.31 1.64
CA VAL A 370 3.09 -16.20 2.56
C VAL A 370 3.95 -16.35 3.80
N TYR A 371 4.83 -15.39 4.06
CA TYR A 371 5.68 -15.35 5.24
C TYR A 371 5.11 -14.34 6.22
N VAL A 372 4.90 -14.78 7.46
CA VAL A 372 4.46 -13.95 8.57
C VAL A 372 5.48 -14.11 9.69
N ASN A 373 6.37 -13.14 9.83
CA ASN A 373 7.40 -13.15 10.84
C ASN A 373 7.01 -12.17 11.96
N MET A 374 7.03 -12.65 13.20
CA MET A 374 6.70 -11.86 14.38
C MET A 374 7.85 -11.94 15.37
N LYS A 375 8.25 -10.78 15.88
CA LYS A 375 9.36 -10.64 16.81
C LYS A 375 9.00 -9.70 17.96
N ASP A 376 9.32 -10.09 19.19
CA ASP A 376 9.18 -9.25 20.39
C ASP A 376 7.75 -8.72 20.58
N MET A 377 6.73 -9.57 20.39
CA MET A 377 5.31 -9.21 20.43
C MET A 377 4.50 -10.04 21.42
N ASP A 378 3.52 -9.41 22.08
CA ASP A 378 2.40 -10.08 22.74
C ASP A 378 1.10 -9.69 22.00
N VAL A 379 0.56 -10.60 21.18
CA VAL A 379 -0.48 -10.27 20.20
C VAL A 379 -1.66 -11.24 20.26
N GLU A 380 -2.87 -10.72 20.03
CA GLU A 380 -4.08 -11.52 19.82
C GLU A 380 -4.50 -11.49 18.36
N GLY A 381 -4.86 -12.65 17.81
CA GLY A 381 -5.41 -12.74 16.47
C GLY A 381 -5.15 -14.09 15.79
N ASP A 382 -6.08 -14.47 14.93
CA ASP A 382 -6.04 -15.69 14.16
C ASP A 382 -5.10 -15.56 12.94
N LEU A 383 -4.45 -16.68 12.59
CA LEU A 383 -3.73 -16.87 11.33
C LEU A 383 -4.49 -17.89 10.48
N ILE A 384 -5.09 -17.42 9.39
CA ILE A 384 -6.02 -18.19 8.57
C ILE A 384 -5.48 -18.34 7.15
N HIS A 385 -5.07 -19.55 6.78
CA HIS A 385 -4.57 -19.84 5.44
C HIS A 385 -5.60 -20.64 4.61
N ASP A 386 -6.43 -19.93 3.83
CA ASP A 386 -7.40 -20.54 2.91
C ASP A 386 -6.84 -20.80 1.49
N ASP A 387 -5.69 -20.23 1.11
CA ASP A 387 -4.98 -20.51 -0.16
C ASP A 387 -4.01 -21.70 -0.07
N TYR A 388 -4.25 -22.60 0.89
CA TYR A 388 -3.33 -23.68 1.31
C TYR A 388 -3.11 -24.80 0.28
N LYS A 389 -3.93 -24.84 -0.78
CA LYS A 389 -3.79 -25.86 -1.83
C LYS A 389 -2.68 -25.55 -2.81
N VAL A 390 -2.28 -24.29 -2.87
CA VAL A 390 -1.43 -23.74 -3.92
C VAL A 390 -0.19 -23.07 -3.31
N ARG A 391 -0.33 -22.46 -2.14
CA ARG A 391 0.75 -21.83 -1.38
C ARG A 391 0.83 -22.40 0.02
N ARG A 392 1.94 -22.11 0.71
CA ARG A 392 2.09 -22.31 2.15
C ARG A 392 2.09 -20.95 2.86
N MET A 393 1.55 -20.92 4.06
CA MET A 393 1.80 -19.85 5.03
C MET A 393 2.89 -20.31 5.99
N TRP A 394 4.04 -19.63 5.95
CA TRP A 394 5.19 -19.82 6.83
C TRP A 394 5.13 -18.78 7.95
N THR A 395 5.04 -19.23 9.19
CA THR A 395 5.05 -18.34 10.36
C THR A 395 6.29 -18.59 11.20
N ASP A 396 7.04 -17.53 11.49
CA ASP A 396 8.20 -17.56 12.39
C ASP A 396 7.90 -16.66 13.60
N LEU A 397 7.84 -17.26 14.78
CA LEU A 397 7.67 -16.56 16.04
C LEU A 397 9.02 -16.52 16.76
N LYS A 398 9.48 -15.31 17.08
CA LYS A 398 10.69 -15.05 17.83
C LYS A 398 10.37 -14.20 19.05
N ASP A 399 10.66 -14.70 20.25
CA ASP A 399 10.35 -14.01 21.51
C ASP A 399 8.90 -13.44 21.53
N THR A 400 7.95 -14.20 20.98
CA THR A 400 6.57 -13.73 20.71
C THR A 400 5.54 -14.63 21.38
N THR A 401 4.57 -14.03 22.08
CA THR A 401 3.34 -14.71 22.50
C THR A 401 2.21 -14.35 21.54
N ILE A 402 1.62 -15.36 20.89
CA ILE A 402 0.38 -15.18 20.12
C ILE A 402 -0.77 -15.93 20.76
N LYS A 403 -1.93 -15.26 20.88
CA LYS A 403 -3.18 -15.87 21.30
C LYS A 403 -4.21 -15.81 20.17
N GLY A 404 -4.58 -16.96 19.63
CA GLY A 404 -5.45 -17.04 18.46
C GLY A 404 -5.47 -18.43 17.85
N LYS A 405 -6.36 -18.66 16.91
CA LYS A 405 -6.44 -19.88 16.12
C LYS A 405 -5.41 -19.83 15.00
N MET A 406 -4.84 -20.99 14.68
CA MET A 406 -4.04 -21.17 13.47
C MET A 406 -4.69 -22.23 12.58
N LYS A 407 -4.92 -21.91 11.31
CA LYS A 407 -5.50 -22.82 10.32
C LYS A 407 -4.56 -22.96 9.13
N ASN A 408 -4.03 -24.17 8.93
CA ASN A 408 -3.13 -24.55 7.83
C ASN A 408 -1.82 -23.75 7.81
N VAL A 409 -1.26 -23.49 9.00
CA VAL A 409 -0.02 -22.70 9.17
C VAL A 409 1.19 -23.63 9.29
N THR A 410 2.28 -23.30 8.61
CA THR A 410 3.59 -23.93 8.82
C THR A 410 4.37 -23.11 9.84
N LEU A 411 4.50 -23.62 11.05
CA LEU A 411 4.91 -22.86 12.23
C LEU A 411 6.34 -23.21 12.66
N LYS A 412 7.14 -22.16 12.86
CA LYS A 412 8.41 -22.16 13.55
C LYS A 412 8.30 -21.28 14.80
N MET A 413 8.80 -21.80 15.90
CA MET A 413 8.90 -21.09 17.18
C MET A 413 10.31 -21.28 17.74
N ASP A 414 10.89 -20.20 18.26
CA ASP A 414 12.09 -20.26 19.10
C ASP A 414 11.74 -20.63 20.55
N GLN A 415 12.71 -20.60 21.48
CA GLN A 415 12.47 -20.97 22.88
C GLN A 415 11.68 -19.92 23.68
N GLY A 416 11.76 -18.64 23.30
CA GLY A 416 11.08 -17.54 23.96
C GLY A 416 9.60 -17.44 23.58
N SER A 417 9.21 -18.02 22.43
CA SER A 417 7.85 -17.89 21.90
C SER A 417 6.84 -18.84 22.53
N LYS A 418 5.58 -18.38 22.57
CA LYS A 418 4.42 -19.14 23.08
C LYS A 418 3.21 -18.96 22.17
N TRP A 419 2.39 -20.01 22.06
CA TRP A 419 1.11 -19.96 21.38
C TRP A 419 -0.03 -20.45 22.28
N ILE A 420 -1.06 -19.63 22.40
CA ILE A 420 -2.30 -19.95 23.12
C ILE A 420 -3.44 -20.08 22.11
N ALA A 421 -3.84 -21.30 21.78
CA ALA A 421 -4.92 -21.54 20.83
C ALA A 421 -6.29 -21.24 21.44
N THR A 422 -7.05 -20.34 20.81
CA THR A 422 -8.41 -19.96 21.24
C THR A 422 -9.49 -20.89 20.67
N ALA A 423 -9.18 -21.61 19.60
CA ALA A 423 -10.07 -22.55 18.93
C ALA A 423 -9.28 -23.72 18.31
N ASN A 424 -10.02 -24.74 17.85
CA ASN A 424 -9.43 -25.89 17.17
C ASN A 424 -8.57 -25.44 16.00
N SER A 425 -7.33 -25.93 15.97
CA SER A 425 -6.26 -25.42 15.10
C SER A 425 -5.56 -26.55 14.34
N SER A 426 -4.99 -26.22 13.19
CA SER A 426 -4.18 -27.11 12.36
C SER A 426 -2.87 -26.44 11.96
N VAL A 427 -1.74 -27.06 12.32
CA VAL A 427 -0.39 -26.56 12.00
C VAL A 427 0.54 -27.67 11.55
N THR A 428 1.60 -27.28 10.83
CA THR A 428 2.77 -28.12 10.54
C THR A 428 3.97 -27.53 11.27
N LEU A 429 4.63 -28.29 12.15
CA LEU A 429 5.76 -27.81 12.96
C LEU A 429 7.08 -28.07 12.23
N ILE A 430 7.91 -27.04 12.10
CA ILE A 430 9.22 -27.12 11.40
C ILE A 430 10.42 -26.79 12.30
N SER A 431 10.20 -26.47 13.58
CA SER A 431 11.25 -26.41 14.59
C SER A 431 10.98 -27.39 15.72
N ASN A 432 12.04 -27.72 16.46
CA ASN A 432 11.92 -28.45 17.71
C ASN A 432 11.27 -27.54 18.75
N VAL A 433 10.21 -28.02 19.38
CA VAL A 433 9.42 -27.21 20.33
C VAL A 433 9.15 -28.00 21.61
N ASN A 434 9.00 -27.29 22.73
CA ASN A 434 8.56 -27.88 23.99
C ASN A 434 7.02 -27.80 24.07
N PRO A 435 6.31 -28.88 24.45
CA PRO A 435 4.87 -28.82 24.68
C PRO A 435 4.41 -27.68 25.61
N ALA A 436 5.26 -27.21 26.53
CA ALA A 436 4.98 -26.07 27.41
C ALA A 436 4.84 -24.72 26.69
N GLN A 437 5.30 -24.63 25.43
CA GLN A 437 5.11 -23.44 24.58
C GLN A 437 3.71 -23.36 23.97
N PHE A 438 2.90 -24.40 24.13
CA PHE A 438 1.52 -24.44 23.69
C PHE A 438 0.58 -24.37 24.89
N ASP A 439 -0.52 -23.66 24.72
CA ASP A 439 -1.66 -23.77 25.62
C ASP A 439 -2.97 -23.71 24.84
N ALA A 440 -4.02 -24.27 25.42
CA ALA A 440 -5.38 -24.16 24.89
C ALA A 440 -6.39 -24.46 26.01
N PRO A 441 -7.57 -23.82 26.02
CA PRO A 441 -8.58 -24.10 27.01
C PRO A 441 -9.21 -25.49 26.80
N LYS A 442 -9.83 -26.02 27.86
CA LYS A 442 -10.58 -27.28 27.81
C LYS A 442 -11.56 -27.31 26.64
N GLY A 443 -11.53 -28.38 25.85
CA GLY A 443 -12.38 -28.55 24.67
C GLY A 443 -11.72 -28.10 23.35
N VAL A 444 -10.61 -27.36 23.42
CA VAL A 444 -9.82 -26.98 22.25
C VAL A 444 -8.71 -28.00 22.00
N THR A 445 -8.53 -28.37 20.73
CA THR A 445 -7.47 -29.27 20.26
C THR A 445 -6.62 -28.60 19.19
N ILE A 446 -5.31 -28.56 19.43
CA ILE A 446 -4.30 -28.24 18.43
C ILE A 446 -3.91 -29.55 17.74
N LYS A 447 -4.12 -29.61 16.42
CA LYS A 447 -3.62 -30.71 15.58
C LYS A 447 -2.33 -30.25 14.91
N ALA A 448 -1.24 -30.93 15.22
CA ALA A 448 0.07 -30.64 14.65
C ALA A 448 0.57 -31.82 13.81
N GLU A 449 1.14 -31.53 12.65
CA GLU A 449 1.98 -32.46 11.91
C GLU A 449 3.44 -32.17 12.23
N ALA A 450 4.21 -33.20 12.62
CA ALA A 450 5.61 -33.07 13.03
C ALA A 450 6.40 -34.36 12.73
N GLY A 451 7.64 -34.46 13.21
CA GLY A 451 8.51 -35.62 13.02
C GLY A 451 8.20 -36.83 13.90
N GLU A 452 7.16 -36.75 14.76
CA GLU A 452 6.77 -37.83 15.66
C GLU A 452 5.27 -37.80 15.98
N THR A 453 4.77 -38.87 16.61
CA THR A 453 3.39 -38.94 17.10
C THR A 453 3.37 -38.84 18.62
N ALA A 454 2.58 -37.92 19.16
CA ALA A 454 2.45 -37.69 20.59
C ALA A 454 1.12 -37.01 20.92
N GLU A 455 0.65 -37.17 22.16
CA GLU A 455 -0.51 -36.44 22.67
C GLU A 455 -0.16 -35.85 24.04
N PHE A 456 -0.55 -34.60 24.26
CA PHE A 456 -0.32 -33.86 25.50
C PHE A 456 -1.63 -33.21 25.95
N THR A 457 -1.87 -33.23 27.27
CA THR A 457 -2.84 -32.34 27.91
C THR A 457 -2.13 -31.03 28.24
N LEU A 458 -2.72 -29.91 27.83
CA LEU A 458 -2.16 -28.58 28.00
C LEU A 458 -2.58 -27.98 29.35
N SER A 459 -1.85 -26.97 29.82
CA SER A 459 -2.02 -26.37 31.15
C SER A 459 -3.45 -25.89 31.41
N SER A 460 -4.10 -25.29 30.41
CA SER A 460 -5.49 -24.80 30.49
C SER A 460 -6.55 -25.88 30.17
N GLY A 461 -6.14 -27.15 30.06
CA GLY A 461 -7.01 -28.32 29.91
C GLY A 461 -7.35 -28.72 28.47
N GLY A 462 -6.84 -28.00 27.47
CA GLY A 462 -6.91 -28.38 26.05
C GLY A 462 -5.96 -29.50 25.69
N LYS A 463 -5.88 -29.82 24.40
CA LYS A 463 -5.05 -30.93 23.88
C LYS A 463 -4.12 -30.46 22.77
N LEU A 464 -2.89 -30.99 22.77
CA LEU A 464 -2.00 -30.99 21.62
C LEU A 464 -1.87 -32.41 21.11
N VAL A 465 -2.36 -32.65 19.89
CA VAL A 465 -2.27 -33.94 19.20
C VAL A 465 -1.30 -33.79 18.04
N VAL A 466 -0.13 -34.40 18.21
CA VAL A 466 0.94 -34.41 17.21
C VAL A 466 0.88 -35.72 16.43
N LYS A 467 0.88 -35.63 15.11
CA LYS A 467 0.98 -36.78 14.21
C LYS A 467 2.28 -36.72 13.44
N ALA A 468 2.91 -37.88 13.28
CA ALA A 468 4.05 -38.00 12.38
C ALA A 468 3.56 -37.72 10.95
N ALA A 469 4.18 -36.76 10.26
CA ALA A 469 3.96 -36.57 8.83
C ALA A 469 4.42 -37.84 8.09
N LYS A 470 3.69 -38.21 7.02
CA LYS A 470 4.00 -39.39 6.22
C LYS A 470 5.11 -39.12 5.22
#